data_AF-A0A1Y1N3Q3-F1
#
_entry.id   AF-A0A1Y1N3Q3-F1
#
_cell.length_a   1.000
_cell.length_b   1.000
_cell.length_c   1.000
_cell.angle_alpha   90.00
_cell.angle_beta   90.00
_cell.angle_gamma   90.00
#
_symmetry.space_group_name_H-M   'P 1'
#
loop_
_entity.id
_entity.type
_entity.pdbx_description
1 polymer ?
#
loop_
_entity_poly.entity_id
_entity_poly.type
_entity_poly.pdbx_seq_one_letter_code
_entity_poly.pdbx_strand_id
1 'polypeptide(L)'
;VHSNSVVKREATAQARRSFTKLFVALFYIVVCFSFIAYVFEDEKLYLNLIFIPQYKQATTVWALLWTAGITDFILKLITIIFKICVTMLPVWVVPFQRRGKVYLLIEAVSQLYRSLATIQPWLYYLLESYQGAEKIVGVFLSAAYMVSKGTDLMSRLRLFKTAVLKVLQNVTLGSFPSKDQIQTAGNHCPICHDEYNTPILLQCRHIFCESCVSTWFDREQTCPLCRAKIVDDPSWRDGSTTFFIQLF
;
A
#
# COMPACT_ATOMS: atom_id res chain seq x y z
N VAL A 1 29.28 27.90 -14.38
CA VAL A 1 28.24 27.39 -15.31
C VAL A 1 28.36 25.88 -15.54
N HIS A 2 29.56 25.32 -15.80
CA HIS A 2 29.76 23.88 -16.01
C HIS A 2 29.34 23.01 -14.80
N SER A 3 29.74 23.38 -13.58
CA SER A 3 29.39 22.63 -12.36
C SER A 3 27.88 22.57 -12.10
N ASN A 4 27.14 23.65 -12.40
CA ASN A 4 25.68 23.68 -12.24
C ASN A 4 24.97 22.78 -13.27
N SER A 5 25.50 22.68 -14.49
CA SER A 5 24.97 21.75 -15.52
C SER A 5 25.25 20.28 -15.19
N VAL A 6 26.37 19.99 -14.53
CA VAL A 6 26.73 18.63 -14.06
C VAL A 6 25.85 18.25 -12.87
N VAL A 7 25.67 19.12 -11.87
CA VAL A 7 24.77 18.89 -10.74
C VAL A 7 23.33 18.67 -11.21
N LYS A 8 22.84 19.50 -12.16
CA LYS A 8 21.51 19.32 -12.76
C LYS A 8 21.42 17.99 -13.52
N ARG A 9 22.44 17.60 -14.28
CA ARG A 9 22.49 16.32 -15.01
C ARG A 9 22.51 15.12 -14.06
N GLU A 10 23.33 15.15 -13.02
CA GLU A 10 23.41 14.10 -12.00
C GLU A 10 22.12 14.01 -11.17
N ALA A 11 21.51 15.16 -10.80
CA ALA A 11 20.22 15.19 -10.12
C ALA A 11 19.09 14.60 -10.99
N THR A 12 19.08 14.93 -12.28
CA THR A 12 18.11 14.37 -13.24
C THR A 12 18.38 12.88 -13.50
N ALA A 13 19.65 12.46 -13.52
CA ALA A 13 20.06 11.06 -13.68
C ALA A 13 19.73 10.22 -12.44
N GLN A 14 19.88 10.77 -11.24
CA GLN A 14 19.53 10.10 -9.99
C GLN A 14 18.01 9.92 -9.84
N ALA A 15 17.23 10.90 -10.29
CA ALA A 15 15.79 10.74 -10.47
C ALA A 15 15.48 9.65 -11.51
N ARG A 16 16.08 9.68 -12.71
CA ARG A 16 15.84 8.68 -13.76
C ARG A 16 16.26 7.25 -13.38
N ARG A 17 17.32 7.08 -12.60
CA ARG A 17 17.84 5.76 -12.15
C ARG A 17 16.85 4.99 -11.28
N SER A 18 15.97 5.66 -10.52
CA SER A 18 14.92 4.97 -9.76
C SER A 18 13.76 4.52 -10.65
N PHE A 19 13.36 5.35 -11.62
CA PHE A 19 12.29 5.03 -12.57
C PHE A 19 12.65 3.85 -13.48
N THR A 20 13.90 3.74 -13.95
CA THR A 20 14.33 2.58 -14.74
C THR A 20 14.17 1.27 -13.95
N LYS A 21 14.55 1.25 -12.67
CA LYS A 21 14.37 0.07 -11.81
C LYS A 21 12.89 -0.27 -11.59
N LEU A 22 12.06 0.75 -11.35
CA LEU A 22 10.62 0.57 -11.20
C LEU A 22 9.94 0.06 -12.48
N PHE A 23 10.40 0.52 -13.65
CA PHE A 23 9.86 0.06 -14.94
C PHE A 23 10.21 -1.40 -15.22
N VAL A 24 11.46 -1.80 -14.93
CA VAL A 24 11.88 -3.21 -15.04
C VAL A 24 11.09 -4.09 -14.08
N ALA A 25 10.89 -3.65 -12.83
CA ALA A 25 10.05 -4.37 -11.87
C ALA A 25 8.59 -4.48 -12.33
N LEU A 26 8.02 -3.39 -12.85
CA LEU A 26 6.66 -3.38 -13.41
C LEU A 26 6.54 -4.36 -14.58
N PHE A 27 7.49 -4.34 -15.51
CA PHE A 27 7.51 -5.26 -16.65
C PHE A 27 7.55 -6.72 -16.19
N TYR A 28 8.44 -7.06 -15.25
CA TYR A 28 8.51 -8.41 -14.70
C TYR A 28 7.17 -8.86 -14.08
N ILE A 29 6.54 -8.01 -13.27
CA ILE A 29 5.27 -8.33 -12.61
C ILE A 29 4.14 -8.47 -13.63
N VAL A 30 4.08 -7.63 -14.65
CA VAL A 30 3.08 -7.73 -15.72
C VAL A 30 3.25 -9.02 -16.50
N VAL A 31 4.50 -9.41 -16.85
CA VAL A 31 4.78 -10.69 -17.50
C VAL A 31 4.33 -11.87 -16.61
N CYS A 32 4.64 -11.83 -15.31
CA CYS A 32 4.17 -12.86 -14.37
C CYS A 32 2.63 -12.93 -14.31
N PHE A 33 1.95 -11.78 -14.23
CA PHE A 33 0.49 -11.71 -14.23
C PHE A 33 -0.10 -12.27 -15.52
N SER A 34 0.42 -11.87 -16.68
CA SER A 34 -0.03 -12.36 -17.99
C SER A 34 0.23 -13.86 -18.17
N PHE A 35 1.37 -14.36 -17.70
CA PHE A 35 1.68 -15.79 -17.72
C PHE A 35 0.69 -16.61 -16.89
N ILE A 36 0.36 -16.14 -15.68
CA ILE A 36 -0.65 -16.78 -14.83
C ILE A 36 -2.03 -16.72 -15.49
N ALA A 37 -2.42 -15.56 -16.04
CA ALA A 37 -3.70 -15.42 -16.74
C ALA A 37 -3.82 -16.38 -17.94
N TYR A 38 -2.73 -16.59 -18.67
CA TYR A 38 -2.67 -17.51 -19.80
C TYR A 38 -2.71 -18.99 -19.37
N VAL A 39 -1.88 -19.38 -18.39
CA VAL A 39 -1.81 -20.78 -17.91
C VAL A 39 -3.13 -21.24 -17.29
N PHE A 40 -3.87 -20.33 -16.66
CA PHE A 40 -5.10 -20.63 -15.95
C PHE A 40 -6.36 -20.06 -16.64
N GLU A 41 -6.29 -19.82 -17.95
CA GLU A 41 -7.43 -19.30 -18.74
C GLU A 41 -8.64 -20.26 -18.66
N ASP A 42 -8.39 -21.56 -18.75
CA ASP A 42 -9.42 -22.61 -18.71
C ASP A 42 -10.14 -22.71 -17.35
N GLU A 43 -9.44 -22.43 -16.26
CA GLU A 43 -9.98 -22.47 -14.88
C GLU A 43 -10.83 -21.23 -14.54
N LYS A 44 -10.88 -20.23 -15.43
CA LYS A 44 -11.65 -18.98 -15.28
C LYS A 44 -11.50 -18.32 -13.92
N LEU A 45 -10.27 -18.29 -13.38
CA LEU A 45 -9.96 -17.76 -12.05
C LEU A 45 -10.46 -16.31 -11.85
N TYR A 46 -10.54 -15.52 -12.93
CA TYR A 46 -11.07 -14.15 -12.92
C TYR A 46 -12.52 -14.05 -12.42
N LEU A 47 -13.31 -15.12 -12.51
CA LEU A 47 -14.68 -15.14 -11.99
C LEU A 47 -14.71 -15.20 -10.45
N ASN A 48 -13.76 -15.91 -9.82
CA ASN A 48 -13.58 -15.88 -8.37
C ASN A 48 -13.14 -14.49 -7.88
N LEU A 49 -12.36 -13.77 -8.70
CA LEU A 49 -12.01 -12.37 -8.39
C LEU A 49 -13.24 -11.47 -8.34
N ILE A 50 -14.29 -11.71 -9.14
CA ILE A 50 -15.49 -10.86 -9.24
C ILE A 50 -16.68 -11.45 -8.47
N PHE A 51 -16.42 -12.40 -7.58
CA PHE A 51 -17.44 -13.06 -6.75
C PHE A 51 -18.50 -13.87 -7.53
N ILE A 52 -18.17 -14.34 -8.74
CA ILE A 52 -19.09 -15.11 -9.58
C ILE A 52 -18.84 -16.61 -9.35
N PRO A 53 -19.82 -17.37 -8.83
CA PRO A 53 -19.63 -18.79 -8.52
C PRO A 53 -19.49 -19.60 -9.82
N GLN A 54 -18.46 -20.44 -9.89
CA GLN A 54 -18.23 -21.37 -11.02
C GLN A 54 -18.18 -22.84 -10.59
N TYR A 55 -18.49 -23.13 -9.33
CA TYR A 55 -18.34 -24.45 -8.76
C TYR A 55 -19.43 -25.40 -9.30
N LYS A 56 -19.04 -26.28 -10.22
CA LYS A 56 -19.93 -27.27 -10.85
C LYS A 56 -19.85 -28.66 -10.21
N GLN A 57 -18.84 -28.91 -9.37
CA GLN A 57 -18.61 -30.19 -8.69
C GLN A 57 -18.09 -29.96 -7.26
N ALA A 58 -18.23 -30.97 -6.40
CA ALA A 58 -17.70 -30.96 -5.04
C ALA A 58 -16.18 -30.71 -5.07
N THR A 59 -15.75 -29.57 -4.54
CA THR A 59 -14.35 -29.18 -4.47
C THR A 59 -13.66 -29.90 -3.31
N THR A 60 -12.49 -30.49 -3.53
CA THR A 60 -11.66 -31.02 -2.44
C THR A 60 -11.03 -29.88 -1.62
N VAL A 61 -10.65 -30.14 -0.37
CA VAL A 61 -9.91 -29.17 0.47
C VAL A 61 -8.66 -28.64 -0.27
N TRP A 62 -7.95 -29.52 -0.99
CA TRP A 62 -6.75 -29.14 -1.72
C TRP A 62 -7.07 -28.17 -2.86
N ALA A 63 -8.12 -28.43 -3.63
CA ALA A 63 -8.57 -27.52 -4.69
C ALA A 63 -9.02 -26.17 -4.12
N LEU A 64 -9.68 -26.16 -2.96
CA LEU A 64 -10.04 -24.93 -2.24
C LEU A 64 -8.81 -24.11 -1.83
N LEU A 65 -7.85 -24.75 -1.16
CA LEU A 65 -6.62 -24.08 -0.70
C LEU A 65 -5.80 -23.54 -1.88
N TRP A 66 -5.72 -24.31 -2.97
CA TRP A 66 -5.09 -23.87 -4.21
C TRP A 66 -5.79 -22.64 -4.78
N THR A 67 -7.12 -22.69 -4.90
CA THR A 67 -7.94 -21.59 -5.45
C THR A 67 -7.81 -20.32 -4.60
N ALA A 68 -7.87 -20.45 -3.27
CA ALA A 68 -7.65 -19.33 -2.35
C ALA A 68 -6.23 -18.76 -2.48
N GLY A 69 -5.22 -19.64 -2.54
CA GLY A 69 -3.81 -19.26 -2.66
C GLY A 69 -3.48 -18.52 -3.96
N ILE A 70 -3.95 -19.02 -5.11
CA ILE A 70 -3.69 -18.36 -6.40
C ILE A 70 -4.44 -17.03 -6.51
N THR A 71 -5.66 -16.94 -5.96
CA THR A 71 -6.44 -15.69 -5.91
C THR A 71 -5.74 -14.65 -5.03
N ASP A 72 -5.25 -15.05 -3.85
CA ASP A 72 -4.45 -14.19 -2.97
C ASP A 72 -3.18 -13.66 -3.66
N PHE A 73 -2.48 -14.54 -4.38
CA PHE A 73 -1.27 -14.19 -5.10
C PHE A 73 -1.54 -13.19 -6.23
N ILE A 74 -2.57 -13.43 -7.06
CA ILE A 74 -2.97 -12.50 -8.13
C ILE A 74 -3.30 -11.12 -7.57
N LEU A 75 -4.07 -11.06 -6.48
CA LEU A 75 -4.43 -9.81 -5.83
C LEU A 75 -3.21 -9.06 -5.26
N LYS A 76 -2.21 -9.78 -4.74
CA LYS A 76 -0.92 -9.17 -4.34
C LYS A 76 -0.19 -8.57 -5.54
N LEU A 77 -0.11 -9.26 -6.67
CA LEU A 77 0.53 -8.73 -7.88
C LEU A 77 -0.17 -7.44 -8.35
N ILE A 78 -1.50 -7.45 -8.42
CA ILE A 78 -2.30 -6.27 -8.77
C ILE A 78 -2.00 -5.10 -7.81
N THR A 79 -1.93 -5.38 -6.51
CA THR A 79 -1.62 -4.36 -5.49
C THR A 79 -0.24 -3.75 -5.69
N ILE A 80 0.77 -4.57 -6.00
CA ILE A 80 2.14 -4.11 -6.25
C ILE A 80 2.20 -3.28 -7.54
N ILE A 81 1.49 -3.69 -8.61
CA ILE A 81 1.36 -2.88 -9.84
C ILE A 81 0.80 -1.49 -9.50
N PHE A 82 -0.30 -1.41 -8.75
CA PHE A 82 -0.86 -0.12 -8.33
C PHE A 82 0.13 0.74 -7.53
N LYS A 83 0.87 0.16 -6.59
CA LYS A 83 1.89 0.88 -5.82
C LYS A 83 3.03 1.40 -6.71
N ILE A 84 3.50 0.61 -7.66
CA ILE A 84 4.52 1.04 -8.63
C ILE A 84 3.98 2.18 -9.49
N CYS A 85 2.76 2.05 -10.05
CA CYS A 85 2.12 3.10 -10.83
C CYS A 85 2.01 4.41 -10.04
N VAL A 86 1.58 4.37 -8.77
CA VAL A 86 1.53 5.55 -7.90
C VAL A 86 2.92 6.12 -7.62
N THR A 87 3.94 5.28 -7.45
CA THR A 87 5.33 5.73 -7.26
C THR A 87 5.84 6.49 -8.49
N MET A 88 5.47 6.03 -9.68
CA MET A 88 5.83 6.63 -10.97
C MET A 88 5.07 7.92 -11.27
N LEU A 89 3.98 8.23 -10.54
CA LEU A 89 3.26 9.49 -10.74
C LEU A 89 4.14 10.69 -10.38
N PRO A 90 4.04 11.78 -11.16
CA PRO A 90 4.79 13.00 -10.87
C PRO A 90 4.25 13.67 -9.59
N VAL A 91 5.09 14.49 -8.98
CA VAL A 91 4.81 15.15 -7.68
C VAL A 91 3.57 16.05 -7.75
N TRP A 92 3.19 16.54 -8.93
CA TRP A 92 1.97 17.33 -9.11
C TRP A 92 0.69 16.51 -8.90
N VAL A 93 0.70 15.21 -9.21
CA VAL A 93 -0.48 14.34 -9.07
C VAL A 93 -0.57 13.84 -7.63
N VAL A 94 0.54 13.33 -7.10
CA VAL A 94 0.62 12.84 -5.73
C VAL A 94 1.79 13.54 -5.05
N PRO A 95 1.50 14.62 -4.28
CA PRO A 95 2.49 15.30 -3.47
C PRO A 95 3.17 14.31 -2.55
N PHE A 96 4.47 14.54 -2.34
CA PHE A 96 5.33 13.62 -1.63
C PHE A 96 4.76 13.22 -0.24
N GLN A 97 4.20 14.19 0.48
CA GLN A 97 3.59 14.02 1.81
C GLN A 97 2.39 13.08 1.86
N ARG A 98 1.66 12.95 0.74
CA ARG A 98 0.46 12.12 0.63
C ARG A 98 0.78 10.69 0.17
N ARG A 99 1.98 10.43 -0.37
CA ARG A 99 2.35 9.14 -0.95
C ARG A 99 2.22 7.97 0.01
N GLY A 100 2.79 8.07 1.21
CA GLY A 100 2.63 7.00 2.19
C GLY A 100 1.16 6.77 2.58
N LYS A 101 0.35 7.83 2.68
CA LYS A 101 -1.07 7.69 3.05
C LYS A 101 -1.83 6.96 1.95
N VAL A 102 -1.49 7.26 0.70
CA VAL A 102 -2.00 6.52 -0.47
C VAL A 102 -1.54 5.07 -0.43
N TYR A 103 -0.29 4.77 -0.07
CA TYR A 103 0.18 3.38 0.09
C TYR A 103 -0.56 2.62 1.18
N LEU A 104 -0.83 3.26 2.32
CA LEU A 104 -1.66 2.69 3.37
C LEU A 104 -3.09 2.41 2.90
N LEU A 105 -3.68 3.34 2.15
CA LEU A 105 -5.02 3.15 1.60
C LEU A 105 -5.05 2.01 0.60
N ILE A 106 -4.06 1.93 -0.30
CA ILE A 106 -3.91 0.82 -1.25
C ILE A 106 -3.77 -0.51 -0.51
N GLU A 107 -2.95 -0.56 0.54
CA GLU A 107 -2.77 -1.77 1.35
C GLU A 107 -4.06 -2.15 2.08
N ALA A 108 -4.76 -1.19 2.68
CA ALA A 108 -6.01 -1.45 3.39
C ALA A 108 -7.12 -1.94 2.44
N VAL A 109 -7.23 -1.36 1.25
CA VAL A 109 -8.14 -1.83 0.19
C VAL A 109 -7.77 -3.24 -0.26
N SER A 110 -6.48 -3.49 -0.50
CA SER A 110 -5.98 -4.82 -0.90
C SER A 110 -6.31 -5.89 0.15
N GLN A 111 -6.04 -5.62 1.42
CA GLN A 111 -6.32 -6.56 2.50
C GLN A 111 -7.81 -6.80 2.68
N LEU A 112 -8.64 -5.77 2.56
CA LEU A 112 -10.10 -5.91 2.61
C LEU A 112 -10.60 -6.78 1.46
N TYR A 113 -10.14 -6.51 0.24
CA TYR A 113 -10.57 -7.24 -0.95
C TYR A 113 -10.12 -8.71 -0.92
N ARG A 114 -8.86 -8.98 -0.58
CA ARG A 114 -8.33 -10.34 -0.43
C ARG A 114 -9.11 -11.13 0.61
N SER A 115 -9.52 -10.47 1.70
CA SER A 115 -10.32 -11.11 2.73
C SER A 115 -11.74 -11.41 2.26
N LEU A 116 -12.31 -10.58 1.40
CA LEU A 116 -13.63 -10.85 0.81
C LEU A 116 -13.53 -12.00 -0.18
N ALA A 117 -12.50 -12.01 -1.04
CA ALA A 117 -12.33 -13.00 -2.10
C ALA A 117 -12.26 -14.45 -1.59
N THR A 118 -11.82 -14.69 -0.35
CA THR A 118 -11.81 -16.03 0.25
C THR A 118 -13.19 -16.50 0.73
N ILE A 119 -14.13 -15.59 1.00
CA ILE A 119 -15.42 -15.92 1.62
C ILE A 119 -16.23 -16.87 0.75
N GLN A 120 -16.37 -16.55 -0.54
CA GLN A 120 -17.20 -17.33 -1.44
C GLN A 120 -16.71 -18.78 -1.63
N PRO A 121 -15.42 -19.05 -1.94
CA PRO A 121 -14.90 -20.41 -2.03
C PRO A 121 -15.09 -21.23 -0.75
N TRP A 122 -14.83 -20.63 0.42
CA TRP A 122 -14.96 -21.32 1.71
C TRP A 122 -16.40 -21.64 2.07
N LEU A 123 -17.32 -20.69 1.86
CA LEU A 123 -18.74 -20.93 2.11
C LEU A 123 -19.30 -22.00 1.18
N TYR A 124 -18.93 -21.97 -0.10
CA TYR A 124 -19.33 -23.02 -1.03
C TYR A 124 -18.84 -24.40 -0.56
N TYR A 125 -17.54 -24.52 -0.24
CA TYR A 125 -16.97 -25.77 0.25
C TYR A 125 -17.65 -26.28 1.53
N LEU A 126 -17.83 -25.42 2.54
CA LEU A 126 -18.39 -25.85 3.83
C LEU A 126 -19.87 -26.26 3.74
N LEU A 127 -20.64 -25.68 2.80
CA LEU A 127 -22.06 -25.98 2.61
C LEU A 127 -22.28 -27.20 1.71
N GLU A 128 -21.43 -27.43 0.71
CA GLU A 128 -21.62 -28.48 -0.32
C GLU A 128 -20.77 -29.74 -0.09
N SER A 129 -19.71 -29.67 0.73
CA SER A 129 -18.84 -30.85 0.99
C SER A 129 -19.51 -31.93 1.85
N TYR A 130 -20.60 -31.60 2.56
CA TYR A 130 -21.28 -32.52 3.48
C TYR A 130 -22.67 -32.88 2.95
N GLN A 131 -22.94 -34.18 2.79
CA GLN A 131 -24.22 -34.69 2.29
C GLN A 131 -24.95 -35.54 3.36
N GLY A 132 -26.26 -35.73 3.19
CA GLY A 132 -27.07 -36.53 4.11
C GLY A 132 -27.14 -35.95 5.54
N ALA A 133 -27.03 -36.79 6.55
CA ALA A 133 -27.08 -36.39 7.96
C ALA A 133 -25.89 -35.51 8.39
N GLU A 134 -24.74 -35.65 7.72
CA GLU A 134 -23.53 -34.87 8.01
C GLU A 134 -23.65 -33.40 7.58
N LYS A 135 -24.67 -33.04 6.80
CA LYS A 135 -24.94 -31.64 6.42
C LYS A 135 -25.10 -30.71 7.62
N ILE A 136 -25.57 -31.24 8.75
CA ILE A 136 -25.66 -30.52 10.02
C ILE A 136 -24.28 -30.01 10.45
N VAL A 137 -23.23 -30.83 10.30
CA VAL A 137 -21.85 -30.45 10.61
C VAL A 137 -21.38 -29.32 9.68
N GLY A 138 -21.66 -29.41 8.39
CA GLY A 138 -21.35 -28.35 7.41
C GLY A 138 -21.98 -27.00 7.76
N VAL A 139 -23.24 -27.00 8.22
CA VAL A 139 -23.93 -25.78 8.68
C VAL A 139 -23.26 -25.19 9.93
N PHE A 140 -22.92 -26.01 10.92
CA PHE A 140 -22.21 -25.55 12.12
C PHE A 140 -20.83 -24.98 11.79
N LEU A 141 -20.06 -25.65 10.92
CA LEU A 141 -18.76 -25.17 10.47
C LEU A 141 -18.86 -23.86 9.68
N SER A 142 -19.88 -23.74 8.82
CA SER A 142 -20.16 -22.49 8.08
C SER A 142 -20.51 -21.34 9.02
N ALA A 143 -21.30 -21.58 10.06
CA ALA A 143 -21.62 -20.57 11.07
C ALA A 143 -20.37 -20.15 11.87
N ALA A 144 -19.56 -21.11 12.32
CA ALA A 144 -18.30 -20.84 13.01
C ALA A 144 -17.32 -20.04 12.12
N TYR A 145 -17.21 -20.43 10.84
CA TYR A 145 -16.44 -19.71 9.83
C TYR A 145 -16.94 -18.28 9.67
N MET A 146 -18.25 -18.06 9.53
CA MET A 146 -18.83 -16.72 9.39
C MET A 146 -18.56 -15.82 10.59
N VAL A 147 -18.59 -16.35 11.82
CA VAL A 147 -18.24 -15.59 13.03
C VAL A 147 -16.76 -15.21 13.01
N SER A 148 -15.85 -16.16 12.78
CA SER A 148 -14.41 -15.90 12.70
C SER A 148 -14.06 -14.94 11.56
N LYS A 149 -14.73 -15.08 10.41
CA LYS A 149 -14.47 -14.23 9.25
C LYS A 149 -15.07 -12.84 9.43
N GLY A 150 -16.19 -12.73 10.13
CA GLY A 150 -16.80 -11.46 10.50
C GLY A 150 -15.89 -10.61 11.40
N THR A 151 -15.20 -11.23 12.38
CA THR A 151 -14.24 -10.50 13.25
C THR A 151 -13.00 -10.05 12.49
N ASP A 152 -12.45 -10.89 11.61
CA ASP A 152 -11.34 -10.53 10.70
C ASP A 152 -11.73 -9.37 9.78
N LEU A 153 -12.90 -9.45 9.12
CA LEU A 153 -13.40 -8.40 8.24
C LEU A 153 -13.62 -7.08 8.98
N MET A 154 -14.13 -7.13 10.23
CA MET A 154 -14.30 -5.94 11.06
C MET A 154 -12.96 -5.26 11.36
N SER A 155 -11.91 -6.05 11.65
CA SER A 155 -10.55 -5.53 11.85
C SER A 155 -10.05 -4.80 10.59
N ARG A 156 -10.24 -5.40 9.42
CA ARG A 156 -9.84 -4.82 8.12
C ARG A 156 -10.65 -3.58 7.74
N LEU A 157 -11.95 -3.57 8.02
CA LEU A 157 -12.80 -2.39 7.82
C LEU A 157 -12.37 -1.22 8.71
N ARG A 158 -11.97 -1.49 9.95
CA ARG A 158 -11.38 -0.47 10.84
C ARG A 158 -10.07 0.08 10.26
N LEU A 159 -9.19 -0.78 9.76
CA LEU A 159 -7.95 -0.36 9.08
C LEU A 159 -8.26 0.51 7.85
N PHE A 160 -9.17 0.08 6.99
CA PHE A 160 -9.62 0.83 5.82
C PHE A 160 -10.19 2.20 6.20
N LYS A 161 -11.08 2.25 7.19
CA LYS A 161 -11.63 3.51 7.70
C LYS A 161 -10.52 4.43 8.20
N THR A 162 -9.58 3.92 8.99
CA THR A 162 -8.43 4.69 9.46
C THR A 162 -7.56 5.19 8.30
N ALA A 163 -7.32 4.37 7.28
CA ALA A 163 -6.54 4.74 6.11
C ALA A 163 -7.22 5.86 5.30
N VAL A 164 -8.52 5.75 5.06
CA VAL A 164 -9.33 6.79 4.40
C VAL A 164 -9.26 8.09 5.19
N LEU A 165 -9.50 8.04 6.50
CA LEU A 165 -9.41 9.23 7.36
C LEU A 165 -8.01 9.84 7.32
N LYS A 166 -6.94 9.04 7.38
CA LYS A 166 -5.56 9.52 7.27
C LYS A 166 -5.27 10.19 5.92
N VAL A 167 -5.79 9.65 4.82
CA VAL A 167 -5.66 10.25 3.46
C VAL A 167 -6.40 11.59 3.38
N LEU A 168 -7.60 11.66 3.96
CA LEU A 168 -8.42 12.88 3.98
C LEU A 168 -7.86 13.95 4.91
N GLN A 169 -7.19 13.57 6.00
CA GLN A 169 -6.49 14.50 6.87
C GLN A 169 -5.36 15.18 6.09
N ASN A 170 -5.32 16.51 6.11
CA ASN A 170 -4.10 17.22 5.72
C ASN A 170 -3.06 17.01 6.83
N VAL A 171 -1.91 16.41 6.51
CA VAL A 171 -0.78 16.38 7.44
C VAL A 171 -0.01 17.67 7.22
N THR A 172 -0.26 18.63 8.09
CA THR A 172 0.66 19.73 8.33
C THR A 172 1.84 19.16 9.12
N LEU A 173 2.95 18.86 8.44
CA LEU A 173 4.22 18.46 9.10
C LEU A 173 4.73 19.53 10.08
N GLY A 174 4.20 20.74 9.95
CA GLY A 174 4.45 21.91 10.76
C GLY A 174 3.54 23.06 10.31
N SER A 175 3.76 24.24 10.86
CA SER A 175 3.11 25.48 10.41
C SER A 175 4.00 26.23 9.41
N PHE A 176 3.41 27.18 8.67
CA PHE A 176 4.22 28.12 7.90
C PHE A 176 4.89 29.11 8.85
N PRO A 177 6.23 29.26 8.83
CA PRO A 177 6.93 30.24 9.67
C PRO A 177 6.67 31.67 9.21
N SER A 178 6.70 32.62 10.14
CA SER A 178 6.69 34.05 9.82
C SER A 178 8.02 34.48 9.18
N LYS A 179 8.02 35.64 8.49
CA LYS A 179 9.25 36.20 7.90
C LYS A 179 10.35 36.41 8.95
N ASP A 180 9.98 36.84 10.16
CA ASP A 180 10.93 37.07 11.25
C ASP A 180 11.54 35.75 11.75
N GLN A 181 10.74 34.68 11.80
CA GLN A 181 11.24 33.35 12.16
C GLN A 181 12.21 32.80 11.12
N ILE A 182 11.95 33.02 9.83
CA ILE A 182 12.85 32.65 8.73
C ILE A 182 14.17 33.42 8.84
N GLN A 183 14.11 34.73 9.10
CA GLN A 183 15.32 35.56 9.27
C GLN A 183 16.15 35.11 10.46
N THR A 184 15.50 34.80 11.59
CA THR A 184 16.18 34.34 12.82
C THR A 184 16.85 32.97 12.64
N ALA A 185 16.22 32.06 11.87
CA ALA A 185 16.76 30.74 11.58
C ALA A 185 17.88 30.73 10.52
N GLY A 186 18.13 31.88 9.87
CA GLY A 186 18.98 32.00 8.70
C GLY A 186 18.22 31.65 7.42
N ASN A 187 18.43 32.42 6.34
CA ASN A 187 17.64 32.34 5.10
C ASN A 187 17.84 31.07 4.26
N HIS A 188 18.62 30.09 4.74
CA HIS A 188 18.97 28.88 3.99
C HIS A 188 18.52 27.63 4.75
N CYS A 189 18.00 26.66 4.00
CA CYS A 189 17.57 25.37 4.53
C CYS A 189 18.78 24.53 4.99
N PRO A 190 18.77 23.98 6.22
CA PRO A 190 19.88 23.16 6.72
C PRO A 190 20.13 21.84 5.97
N ILE A 191 19.19 21.37 5.15
CA ILE A 191 19.29 20.10 4.42
C ILE A 191 19.82 20.31 3.00
N CYS A 192 19.25 21.25 2.25
CA CYS A 192 19.67 21.51 0.87
C CYS A 192 20.68 22.65 0.74
N HIS A 193 20.89 23.44 1.79
CA HIS A 193 21.77 24.61 1.83
C HIS A 193 21.39 25.74 0.86
N ASP A 194 20.22 25.66 0.22
CA ASP A 194 19.62 26.70 -0.63
C ASP A 194 18.59 27.53 0.16
N GLU A 195 18.14 28.64 -0.43
CA GLU A 195 17.00 29.41 0.08
C GLU A 195 15.76 28.52 0.28
N TYR A 196 14.93 28.86 1.26
CA TYR A 196 13.75 28.05 1.55
C TYR A 196 12.74 28.03 0.40
N ASN A 197 12.53 26.85 -0.16
CA ASN A 197 11.40 26.55 -1.02
C ASN A 197 10.29 25.90 -0.18
N THR A 198 9.14 26.58 -0.07
CA THR A 198 8.02 26.24 0.84
C THR A 198 8.47 25.89 2.27
N PRO A 199 8.90 26.88 3.09
CA PRO A 199 9.41 26.64 4.43
C PRO A 199 8.33 26.07 5.37
N ILE A 200 8.70 25.07 6.16
CA ILE A 200 7.86 24.48 7.21
C ILE A 200 8.58 24.58 8.55
N LEU A 201 7.87 25.09 9.56
CA LEU A 201 8.27 25.13 10.96
C LEU A 201 7.76 23.89 11.70
N LEU A 202 8.66 23.01 12.10
CA LEU A 202 8.32 21.81 12.88
C LEU A 202 7.95 22.18 14.33
N GLN A 203 7.31 21.26 15.05
CA GLN A 203 6.93 21.47 16.47
C GLN A 203 8.15 21.74 17.38
N CYS A 204 9.33 21.21 17.02
CA CYS A 204 10.60 21.49 17.68
C CYS A 204 11.23 22.84 17.29
N ARG A 205 10.50 23.68 16.53
CA ARG A 205 10.87 25.03 16.07
C ARG A 205 12.02 25.13 15.05
N HIS A 206 12.40 24.02 14.43
CA HIS A 206 13.34 24.05 13.30
C HIS A 206 12.62 24.23 11.96
N ILE A 207 13.23 24.99 11.05
CA ILE A 207 12.70 25.33 9.73
C ILE A 207 13.47 24.58 8.65
N PHE A 208 12.74 24.00 7.70
CA PHE A 208 13.30 23.32 6.52
C PHE A 208 12.42 23.58 5.30
N CYS A 209 12.94 23.34 4.10
CA CYS A 209 12.10 23.15 2.92
C CYS A 209 11.19 21.94 3.13
N GLU A 210 9.93 22.08 2.76
CA GLU A 210 8.91 21.02 2.84
C GLU A 210 9.37 19.71 2.19
N SER A 211 9.95 19.79 0.99
CA SER A 211 10.45 18.64 0.26
C SER A 211 11.60 17.94 0.99
N CYS A 212 12.54 18.72 1.53
CA CYS A 212 13.74 18.21 2.20
C CYS A 212 13.40 17.46 3.48
N VAL A 213 12.58 18.06 4.35
CA VAL A 213 12.18 17.43 5.60
C VAL A 213 11.28 16.22 5.35
N SER A 214 10.45 16.26 4.30
CA SER A 214 9.62 15.11 3.95
C SER A 214 10.46 13.91 3.50
N THR A 215 11.51 14.13 2.71
CA THR A 215 12.46 13.07 2.28
C THR A 215 13.24 12.50 3.47
N TRP A 216 13.62 13.36 4.43
CA TRP A 216 14.25 12.90 5.66
C TRP A 216 13.32 11.97 6.47
N PHE A 217 12.05 12.35 6.61
CA PHE A 217 11.04 11.57 7.32
C PHE A 217 10.64 10.24 6.69
N ASP A 218 11.10 9.94 5.47
CA ASP A 218 10.95 8.59 4.91
C ASP A 218 11.93 7.60 5.52
N ARG A 219 13.05 8.09 6.04
CA ARG A 219 14.12 7.27 6.61
C ARG A 219 14.13 7.34 8.13
N GLU A 220 13.94 8.55 8.67
CA GLU A 220 14.18 8.85 10.08
C GLU A 220 13.05 9.72 10.63
N GLN A 221 12.44 9.36 11.75
CA GLN A 221 11.24 10.05 12.28
C GLN A 221 11.55 11.24 13.19
N THR A 222 12.81 11.67 13.17
CA THR A 222 13.34 12.66 14.09
C THR A 222 13.77 13.91 13.36
N CYS A 223 13.75 15.05 14.04
CA CYS A 223 14.26 16.29 13.48
C CYS A 223 15.73 16.13 13.05
N PRO A 224 16.12 16.53 11.83
CA PRO A 224 17.52 16.48 11.39
C PRO A 224 18.49 17.24 12.31
N LEU A 225 18.00 18.29 12.98
CA LEU A 225 18.82 19.15 13.85
C LEU A 225 18.83 18.68 15.30
N CYS A 226 17.67 18.47 15.91
CA CYS A 226 17.58 18.17 17.36
C CYS A 226 17.17 16.74 17.70
N ARG A 227 16.91 15.89 16.71
CA ARG A 227 16.44 14.52 16.87
C ARG A 227 15.14 14.34 17.68
N ALA A 228 14.38 15.42 17.92
CA ALA A 228 13.05 15.33 18.50
C ALA A 228 12.14 14.49 17.57
N LYS A 229 11.33 13.58 18.13
CA LYS A 229 10.38 12.77 17.37
C LYS A 229 9.20 13.63 16.91
N ILE A 230 8.87 13.57 15.62
CA ILE A 230 7.89 14.48 14.99
C ILE A 230 6.64 13.75 14.47
N VAL A 231 6.75 12.45 14.17
CA VAL A 231 5.64 11.64 13.64
C VAL A 231 5.40 10.44 14.54
N ASP A 232 4.15 10.26 14.95
CA ASP A 232 3.70 9.03 15.59
C ASP A 232 3.37 7.96 14.54
N ASP A 233 4.20 6.90 14.56
CA ASP A 233 4.06 5.62 13.85
C ASP A 233 4.38 5.60 12.33
N PRO A 234 5.51 4.97 11.91
CA PRO A 234 5.95 4.88 10.51
C PRO A 234 5.29 3.77 9.69
N SER A 235 4.46 2.92 10.29
CA SER A 235 3.95 1.66 9.70
C SER A 235 3.23 1.80 8.35
N TRP A 236 2.93 3.01 7.91
CA TRP A 236 2.21 3.31 6.68
C TRP A 236 3.06 3.84 5.52
N ARG A 237 4.37 4.15 5.74
CA ARG A 237 5.21 4.83 4.72
C ARG A 237 6.15 3.93 3.92
N ASP A 238 6.42 2.71 4.36
CA ASP A 238 7.40 1.81 3.72
C ASP A 238 6.94 1.27 2.35
N GLY A 239 5.64 1.38 2.04
CA GLY A 239 5.06 0.88 0.80
C GLY A 239 5.06 -0.65 0.70
N SER A 240 5.40 -1.36 1.79
CA SER A 240 5.44 -2.82 1.78
C SER A 240 4.03 -3.39 1.58
N THR A 241 3.95 -4.51 0.87
CA THR A 241 2.71 -5.28 0.75
C THR A 241 2.79 -6.44 1.73
N THR A 242 1.73 -6.67 2.50
CA THR A 242 1.74 -7.70 3.55
C THR A 242 2.02 -9.07 2.94
N PHE A 243 3.10 -9.72 3.41
CA PHE A 243 3.52 -11.05 2.96
C PHE A 243 2.56 -12.16 3.38
N PHE A 244 1.80 -11.96 4.45
CA PHE A 244 0.83 -12.93 4.96
C PHE A 244 -0.13 -13.36 3.84
N ILE A 245 -0.26 -14.67 3.64
CA ILE A 245 -1.16 -15.26 2.66
C ILE A 245 -2.54 -15.35 3.33
N GLN A 246 -3.58 -14.81 2.69
CA GLN A 246 -4.94 -14.94 3.20
C GLN A 246 -5.53 -16.21 2.59
N LEU A 247 -5.34 -17.31 3.30
CA LEU A 247 -5.93 -18.60 2.94
C LEU A 247 -7.35 -18.76 3.49
N PHE A 248 -7.75 -18.00 4.51
CA PHE A 248 -9.06 -18.07 5.15
C PHE A 248 -9.67 -16.68 5.34
#